data_AF-A0A7C4P8S2-F1
#
_entry.id   AF-A0A7C4P8S2-F1
#
_cell.length_a   1.000
_cell.length_b   1.000
_cell.length_c   1.000
_cell.angle_alpha   90.00
_cell.angle_beta   90.00
_cell.angle_gamma   90.00
#
_symmetry.space_group_name_H-M   'P 1'
#
loop_
_entity.id
_entity.type
_entity.pdbx_description
1 polymer ?
#
loop_
_entity_poly.entity_id
_entity_poly.type
_entity_poly.pdbx_seq_one_letter_code
_entity_poly.pdbx_strand_id
1 'polypeptide(L)'
;MKIINRILLLIQFREGYDEDEEGENTPKITTGSIVWGMLFRSFIIIFISFFVFDQIEFQKYWWIPFLVLWFFVAYPGYRQYQRYSKKIEIIQEETLCGSCRHFDATSQLCKIYDEHITKDYIPCEGDNWEPY
;
A
#
# COMPACT_ATOMS: atom_id res chain seq x y z
N MET A 1 9.05 23.00 3.46
CA MET A 1 8.35 22.06 2.56
C MET A 1 8.88 20.62 2.61
N LYS A 2 10.19 20.34 2.53
CA LYS A 2 10.73 18.95 2.58
C LYS A 2 10.33 18.12 3.82
N ILE A 3 10.24 18.73 5.00
CA ILE A 3 9.92 18.03 6.27
C ILE A 3 8.44 17.62 6.32
N ILE A 4 7.52 18.49 5.90
CA ILE A 4 6.07 18.19 5.85
C ILE A 4 5.81 17.04 4.86
N ASN A 5 6.46 17.05 3.69
CA ASN A 5 6.35 15.95 2.72
C ASN A 5 6.87 14.61 3.29
N ARG A 6 7.94 14.64 4.10
CA ARG A 6 8.45 13.44 4.79
C ARG A 6 7.50 12.93 5.88
N ILE A 7 6.84 13.83 6.61
CA ILE A 7 5.85 13.46 7.63
C ILE A 7 4.58 12.90 6.96
N LEU A 8 4.13 13.49 5.86
CA LEU A 8 3.00 12.99 5.07
C LEU A 8 3.32 11.63 4.41
N LEU A 9 4.58 11.39 4.01
CA LEU A 9 5.09 10.08 3.58
C LEU A 9 5.07 9.06 4.72
N LEU A 10 5.46 9.46 5.94
CA LEU A 10 5.42 8.61 7.14
C LEU A 10 4.02 8.21 7.56
N ILE A 11 3.05 9.12 7.42
CA ILE A 11 1.62 8.86 7.64
C ILE A 11 1.02 8.10 6.42
N GLN A 12 1.83 7.81 5.40
CA GLN A 12 1.49 7.17 4.13
C GLN A 12 0.28 7.77 3.42
N PHE A 13 -0.16 8.99 3.75
CA PHE A 13 -1.39 9.58 3.20
C PHE A 13 -1.31 9.85 1.69
N ARG A 14 -0.10 9.75 1.12
CA ARG A 14 0.13 9.77 -0.32
C ARG A 14 -0.40 8.44 -0.89
N GLU A 15 -1.48 8.52 -1.66
CA GLU A 15 -1.79 7.51 -2.67
C GLU A 15 -0.47 7.28 -3.42
N GLY A 16 0.13 6.10 -3.28
CA GLY A 16 1.48 5.86 -3.80
C GLY A 16 1.50 6.26 -5.26
N TYR A 17 2.27 7.31 -5.54
CA TYR A 17 2.36 7.89 -6.87
C TYR A 17 3.01 6.87 -7.78
N ASP A 18 2.57 6.97 -9.04
CA ASP A 18 3.01 6.18 -10.17
C ASP A 18 4.53 6.13 -10.29
N GLU A 19 4.98 5.13 -11.04
CA GLU A 19 6.37 4.91 -11.41
C GLU A 19 6.98 6.24 -11.83
N ASP A 20 7.74 6.87 -10.93
CA ASP A 20 8.56 8.02 -11.28
C ASP A 20 9.63 7.47 -12.23
N GLU A 21 9.61 7.90 -13.49
CA GLU A 21 10.62 7.58 -14.53
C GLU A 21 12.05 8.00 -14.15
N GLU A 22 12.21 8.65 -13.00
CA GLU A 22 13.49 9.04 -12.41
C GLU A 22 13.75 8.19 -11.17
N GLY A 23 14.78 7.34 -11.24
CA GLY A 23 15.22 6.38 -10.22
C GLY A 23 15.63 6.98 -8.86
N GLU A 24 14.75 7.69 -8.18
CA GLU A 24 14.78 7.85 -6.73
C GLU A 24 14.07 6.67 -6.08
N ASN A 25 14.69 6.15 -5.03
CA ASN A 25 14.21 5.05 -4.18
C ASN A 25 12.83 5.33 -3.57
N THR A 26 11.77 5.20 -4.36
CA THR A 26 10.41 5.20 -3.87
C THR A 26 10.10 3.81 -3.31
N PRO A 27 9.52 3.73 -2.09
CA PRO A 27 9.18 2.43 -1.51
C PRO A 27 8.13 1.75 -2.38
N LYS A 28 8.49 0.61 -2.98
CA LYS A 28 7.57 -0.22 -3.76
C LYS A 28 6.39 -0.65 -2.88
N ILE A 29 5.18 -0.40 -3.37
CA ILE A 29 3.95 -0.62 -2.60
C ILE A 29 3.69 -2.12 -2.55
N THR A 30 3.81 -2.71 -1.38
CA THR A 30 3.39 -4.10 -1.11
C THR A 30 2.07 -4.10 -0.35
N THR A 31 1.36 -5.24 -0.37
CA THR A 31 0.19 -5.43 0.51
C THR A 31 0.52 -5.16 1.98
N GLY A 32 1.71 -5.58 2.43
CA GLY A 32 2.20 -5.31 3.78
C GLY A 32 2.34 -3.81 4.09
N SER A 33 2.87 -3.01 3.15
CA SER A 33 2.95 -1.56 3.30
C SER A 33 1.57 -0.91 3.42
N ILE A 34 0.59 -1.36 2.64
CA ILE A 34 -0.80 -0.87 2.70
C ILE A 34 -1.40 -1.13 4.09
N VAL A 35 -1.26 -2.35 4.60
CA VAL A 35 -1.76 -2.75 5.92
C VAL A 35 -1.08 -1.95 7.03
N TRP A 36 0.24 -1.75 6.93
CA TRP A 36 0.98 -0.94 7.90
C TRP A 36 0.47 0.49 7.97
N GLY A 37 0.25 1.12 6.82
CA GLY A 37 -0.35 2.45 6.76
C GLY A 37 -1.74 2.51 7.38
N MET A 38 -2.59 1.49 7.15
CA MET A 38 -3.93 1.45 7.76
C MET A 38 -3.84 1.39 9.29
N LEU A 39 -2.99 0.50 9.81
CA LEU A 39 -2.77 0.34 11.25
C LEU A 39 -2.28 1.64 11.89
N PHE A 40 -1.28 2.28 11.28
CA PHE A 40 -0.71 3.51 11.82
C PHE A 40 -1.73 4.67 11.86
N ARG A 41 -2.53 4.84 10.80
CA ARG A 41 -3.62 5.85 10.79
C ARG A 41 -4.69 5.54 11.83
N SER A 42 -5.05 4.26 11.99
CA SER A 42 -6.02 3.84 13.00
C SER A 42 -5.52 4.15 14.42
N PHE A 43 -4.23 3.90 14.69
CA PHE A 43 -3.59 4.21 15.97
C PHE A 43 -3.67 5.72 16.27
N ILE A 44 -3.32 6.58 15.31
CA ILE A 44 -3.40 8.03 15.47
C ILE A 44 -4.83 8.48 15.76
N ILE A 45 -5.82 7.98 15.01
CA ILE A 45 -7.23 8.37 15.18
C ILE A 45 -7.74 7.93 16.55
N ILE A 46 -7.43 6.71 16.98
CA ILE A 46 -7.81 6.21 18.31
C ILE A 46 -7.16 7.04 19.41
N PHE A 47 -5.87 7.33 19.28
CA PHE A 47 -5.12 8.14 20.25
C PHE A 47 -5.70 9.55 20.38
N ILE A 48 -5.99 10.21 19.26
CA ILE A 48 -6.66 11.52 19.24
C ILE A 48 -8.05 11.42 19.86
N SER A 49 -8.81 10.37 19.52
CA SER A 49 -10.15 10.18 20.06
C SER A 49 -10.11 10.11 21.59
N PHE A 50 -9.19 9.34 22.18
CA PHE A 50 -9.02 9.27 23.65
C PHE A 50 -8.79 10.63 24.29
N PHE A 51 -7.96 11.49 23.69
CA PHE A 51 -7.70 12.83 24.21
C PHE A 51 -8.93 13.74 24.12
N VAL A 52 -9.74 13.57 23.07
CA VAL A 52 -10.97 14.34 22.86
C VAL A 52 -12.11 13.85 23.78
N PHE A 53 -12.16 12.55 24.11
CA PHE A 53 -13.15 11.95 25.02
C PHE A 53 -13.16 12.58 26.42
N ASP A 54 -12.02 13.07 26.90
CA ASP A 54 -11.90 13.68 28.24
C ASP A 54 -12.50 15.10 28.30
N GLN A 55 -12.53 15.81 27.17
CA GLN A 55 -12.86 17.25 27.12
C GLN A 55 -14.31 17.54 26.75
N ILE A 56 -15.00 16.58 26.14
CA ILE A 56 -16.33 16.76 25.57
C ILE A 56 -17.17 15.56 26.02
N GLU A 57 -18.46 15.75 26.34
CA GLU A 57 -19.42 14.68 26.66
C GLU A 57 -19.68 13.74 25.45
N PHE A 58 -18.64 13.06 24.98
CA PHE A 58 -18.61 12.23 23.78
C PHE A 58 -19.45 10.96 23.90
N GLN A 59 -19.98 10.66 25.10
CA GLN A 59 -20.94 9.58 25.31
C GLN A 59 -22.14 9.69 24.34
N LYS A 60 -22.58 10.92 24.01
CA LYS A 60 -23.66 11.15 23.05
C LYS A 60 -23.24 10.95 21.58
N TYR A 61 -21.95 11.06 21.28
CA TYR A 61 -21.38 11.07 19.93
C TYR A 61 -20.39 9.93 19.65
N TRP A 62 -20.54 8.80 20.37
CA TRP A 62 -19.67 7.62 20.26
C TRP A 62 -19.54 7.04 18.84
N TRP A 63 -20.47 7.38 17.92
CA TRP A 63 -20.45 6.98 16.51
C TRP A 63 -19.51 7.81 15.61
N ILE A 64 -19.15 9.04 16.03
CA ILE A 64 -18.24 9.92 15.27
C ILE A 64 -16.87 9.25 15.00
N PRO A 65 -16.17 8.66 15.99
CA PRO A 65 -14.87 8.02 15.74
C PRO A 65 -14.97 6.86 14.73
N PHE A 66 -16.08 6.13 14.69
CA PHE A 66 -16.31 5.09 13.68
C PHE A 66 -16.39 5.66 12.26
N LEU A 67 -17.10 6.78 12.07
CA LEU A 67 -17.15 7.45 10.77
C LEU A 67 -15.78 8.00 10.37
N VAL A 68 -15.03 8.56 11.31
CA VAL A 68 -13.67 9.05 11.05
C VAL A 68 -12.76 7.89 10.63
N LEU A 69 -12.79 6.76 11.34
CA LEU A 69 -12.03 5.57 10.94
C LEU A 69 -12.44 5.07 9.55
N TRP A 70 -13.73 5.04 9.23
CA TRP A 70 -14.19 4.61 7.93
C TRP A 70 -13.67 5.52 6.81
N PHE A 71 -13.81 6.84 6.97
CA PHE A 71 -13.43 7.82 5.95
C PHE A 71 -11.91 8.00 5.81
N PHE A 72 -11.17 7.97 6.91
CA PHE A 72 -9.72 8.26 6.92
C PHE A 72 -8.82 7.03 6.90
N VAL A 73 -9.35 5.83 7.19
CA VAL A 73 -8.58 4.57 7.17
C VAL A 73 -9.12 3.61 6.13
N ALA A 74 -10.40 3.23 6.24
CA ALA A 74 -10.96 2.17 5.40
C ALA A 74 -11.07 2.59 3.93
N TYR A 75 -11.61 3.79 3.66
CA TYR A 75 -11.76 4.30 2.29
C TYR A 75 -10.42 4.46 1.53
N PRO A 76 -9.41 5.20 2.05
CA PRO A 76 -8.14 5.32 1.33
C PRO A 76 -7.41 3.98 1.24
N GLY A 77 -7.49 3.14 2.27
CA GLY A 77 -6.91 1.81 2.26
C GLY A 77 -7.51 0.91 1.18
N TYR A 78 -8.84 0.90 1.05
CA TYR A 78 -9.54 0.17 -0.01
C TYR A 78 -9.17 0.66 -1.41
N ARG A 79 -9.13 1.99 -1.59
CA ARG A 79 -8.70 2.62 -2.86
C ARG A 79 -7.26 2.24 -3.24
N GLN A 80 -6.35 2.17 -2.26
CA GLN A 80 -4.96 1.79 -2.50
C GLN A 80 -4.86 0.30 -2.88
N TYR A 81 -5.59 -0.57 -2.18
CA TYR A 81 -5.64 -1.99 -2.49
C TYR A 81 -6.18 -2.25 -3.90
N GLN A 82 -7.28 -1.59 -4.28
CA GLN A 82 -7.86 -1.72 -5.63
C GLN A 82 -6.89 -1.34 -6.74
N ARG A 83 -6.08 -0.29 -6.56
CA ARG A 83 -5.04 0.07 -7.54
C ARG A 83 -3.92 -0.95 -7.58
N TYR A 84 -3.49 -1.46 -6.43
CA TYR A 84 -2.47 -2.51 -6.35
C TYR A 84 -2.92 -3.78 -7.07
N SER A 85 -4.13 -4.27 -6.78
CA SER A 85 -4.69 -5.45 -7.46
C SER A 85 -4.74 -5.28 -8.98
N LYS A 86 -5.15 -4.10 -9.47
CA LYS A 86 -5.14 -3.82 -10.92
C LYS A 86 -3.73 -3.84 -11.53
N LYS A 87 -2.72 -3.31 -10.83
CA LYS A 87 -1.33 -3.37 -11.32
C LYS A 87 -0.83 -4.81 -11.39
N ILE A 88 -1.14 -5.61 -10.37
CA ILE A 88 -0.78 -7.04 -10.37
C ILE A 88 -1.48 -7.80 -11.48
N GLU A 89 -2.76 -7.53 -11.73
CA GLU A 89 -3.53 -8.14 -12.82
C GLU A 89 -2.90 -7.81 -14.19
N ILE A 90 -2.52 -6.55 -14.42
CA ILE A 90 -1.80 -6.13 -15.65
C ILE A 90 -0.45 -6.86 -15.78
N ILE A 91 0.33 -6.95 -14.70
CA ILE A 91 1.61 -7.69 -14.72
C ILE A 91 1.37 -9.18 -15.01
N GLN A 92 0.28 -9.76 -14.49
CA GLN A 92 -0.07 -11.15 -14.71
C GLN A 92 -0.49 -11.45 -16.16
N GLU A 93 -1.20 -10.51 -16.80
CA GLU A 93 -1.66 -10.65 -18.19
C GLU A 93 -0.58 -10.30 -19.22
N GLU A 94 0.21 -9.25 -18.97
CA GLU A 94 1.14 -8.70 -19.97
C GLU A 94 2.58 -9.25 -19.88
N THR A 95 2.98 -9.85 -18.75
CA THR A 95 4.36 -10.33 -18.56
C THR A 95 4.45 -11.86 -18.47
N LEU A 96 5.56 -12.42 -18.96
CA LEU A 96 5.87 -13.85 -18.81
C LEU A 96 5.95 -14.26 -17.33
N CYS A 97 6.39 -13.37 -16.44
CA CYS A 97 6.41 -13.63 -15.00
C CYS A 97 5.02 -13.88 -14.39
N GLY A 98 3.95 -13.40 -15.02
CA GLY A 98 2.57 -13.56 -14.56
C GLY A 98 2.10 -15.01 -14.42
N SER A 99 2.60 -15.89 -15.31
CA SER A 99 2.29 -17.31 -15.37
C SER A 99 3.32 -18.20 -14.65
N CYS A 100 4.33 -17.59 -14.03
CA CYS A 100 5.42 -18.30 -13.37
C CYS A 100 5.02 -18.81 -11.98
N ARG A 101 5.38 -20.05 -11.65
CA ARG A 101 5.19 -20.64 -10.32
C ARG A 101 5.87 -19.87 -9.19
N HIS A 102 6.97 -19.18 -9.51
CA HIS A 102 7.82 -18.47 -8.55
C HIS A 102 7.38 -17.02 -8.29
N PHE A 103 6.32 -16.56 -8.95
CA PHE A 103 5.77 -15.23 -8.74
C PHE A 103 4.94 -15.16 -7.44
N ASP A 104 5.20 -14.14 -6.63
CA ASP A 104 4.38 -13.79 -5.47
C ASP A 104 3.56 -12.52 -5.75
N ALA A 105 2.25 -12.70 -5.92
CA ALA A 105 1.30 -11.62 -6.17
C ALA A 105 1.09 -10.68 -4.97
N THR A 106 1.44 -11.10 -3.75
CA THR A 106 1.20 -10.28 -2.53
C THR A 106 2.27 -9.22 -2.30
N SER A 107 3.48 -9.52 -2.77
CA SER A 107 4.68 -8.71 -2.58
C SER A 107 5.30 -8.27 -3.91
N GLN A 108 4.69 -8.66 -5.05
CA GLN A 108 5.15 -8.31 -6.40
C GLN A 108 6.63 -8.69 -6.60
N LEU A 109 7.01 -9.91 -6.19
CA LEU A 109 8.40 -10.37 -6.24
C LEU A 109 8.55 -11.74 -6.90
N CYS A 110 9.72 -11.97 -7.49
CA CYS A 110 10.17 -13.28 -7.90
C CYS A 110 10.88 -13.97 -6.74
N LYS A 111 10.41 -15.15 -6.31
CA LYS A 111 10.98 -15.86 -5.16
C LYS A 111 12.42 -16.36 -5.35
N ILE A 112 12.85 -16.56 -6.60
CA ILE A 112 14.20 -17.05 -6.92
C ILE A 112 15.23 -15.92 -6.80
N TYR A 113 14.90 -14.77 -7.36
CA TYR A 113 15.82 -13.64 -7.49
C TYR A 113 15.65 -12.61 -6.36
N ASP A 114 14.56 -12.72 -5.58
CA ASP A 114 14.16 -11.74 -4.55
C ASP A 114 14.05 -10.31 -5.09
N GLU A 115 13.68 -10.21 -6.37
CA GLU A 115 13.56 -8.96 -7.12
C GLU A 115 12.11 -8.65 -7.45
N HIS A 116 11.78 -7.36 -7.39
CA HIS A 116 10.45 -6.87 -7.69
C HIS A 116 10.23 -6.71 -9.18
N ILE A 117 9.19 -7.36 -9.70
CA ILE A 117 8.83 -7.34 -11.13
C ILE A 117 8.03 -6.07 -11.44
N THR A 118 8.30 -5.42 -12.56
CA THR A 118 7.46 -4.35 -13.13
C THR A 118 7.08 -4.70 -14.56
N LYS A 119 6.24 -3.88 -15.20
CA LYS A 119 5.87 -4.10 -16.61
C LYS A 119 7.09 -4.13 -17.54
N ASP A 120 8.06 -3.27 -17.27
CA ASP A 120 9.26 -3.09 -18.12
C ASP A 120 10.48 -3.86 -17.61
N TYR A 121 10.40 -4.50 -16.44
CA TYR A 121 11.52 -5.21 -15.82
C TYR A 121 11.16 -6.63 -15.42
N ILE A 122 11.77 -7.59 -16.13
CA ILE A 122 11.63 -9.03 -15.91
C ILE A 122 13.00 -9.56 -15.42
N PRO A 123 13.12 -9.98 -14.15
CA PRO A 123 14.43 -10.24 -13.52
C PRO A 123 15.20 -11.43 -14.11
N CYS A 124 14.51 -12.37 -14.75
CA CYS A 124 15.13 -13.56 -15.36
C CYS A 124 15.12 -13.56 -16.89
N GLU A 125 14.61 -12.50 -17.53
CA GLU A 125 14.33 -12.43 -18.98
C GLU A 125 13.54 -13.64 -19.56
N GLY A 126 12.99 -14.50 -18.71
CA GLY A 126 12.31 -15.75 -19.08
C GLY A 126 13.16 -17.03 -18.98
N ASP A 127 14.46 -16.96 -18.65
CA ASP A 127 15.35 -18.14 -18.66
C ASP A 127 14.99 -19.19 -17.61
N ASN A 128 14.60 -18.75 -16.41
CA ASN A 128 14.18 -19.61 -15.30
C ASN A 128 12.65 -19.58 -15.10
N TRP A 129 11.91 -19.38 -16.19
CA TRP A 129 10.45 -19.41 -16.15
C TRP A 129 9.94 -20.85 -16.10
N GLU A 130 9.09 -21.13 -15.11
CA GLU A 130 8.42 -22.43 -14.97
C GLU A 130 6.90 -22.23 -14.93
N PRO A 131 6.14 -22.90 -15.82
CA PRO A 131 4.69 -22.85 -15.78
C PRO A 131 4.16 -23.51 -14.50
N TYR A 132 2.95 -23.08 -14.11
CA TYR A 132 2.21 -23.61 -12.96
C TYR A 132 1.76 -25.07 -13.12
#